data_AF-A0A8S3V9P1-F1
#
_entry.id   AF-A0A8S3V9P1-F1
#
_cell.length_a   1.000
_cell.length_b   1.000
_cell.length_c   1.000
_cell.angle_alpha   90.00
_cell.angle_beta   90.00
_cell.angle_gamma   90.00
#
_symmetry.space_group_name_H-M   'P 1'
#
loop_
_entity.id
_entity.type
_entity.pdbx_description
1 polymer ?
#
loop_
_entity_poly.entity_id
_entity_poly.type
_entity_poly.pdbx_seq_one_letter_code
_entity_poly.pdbx_strand_id
1 'polypeptide(L)'
;MKEKDPSMEEWKHEYVSRMMIDYMMKENKELADAFANRFEDWEEKKKFIKDLIDGNKNEKVDEARYYMYEIVANKRNEIDVDKMDYFARDCHGLGMKSNFDHLRFISQCRVMFSSDMPEETTIAVRDKEEYNLYELFHTRIGLFRRAYFHKATKAVELM
;
A
#
# COMPACT_ATOMS: atom_id res chain seq x y z
N MET A 1 -22.89 2.46 -27.65
CA MET A 1 -22.21 2.34 -26.35
C MET A 1 -23.19 1.68 -25.40
N LYS A 2 -22.90 0.48 -24.89
CA LYS A 2 -23.77 -0.13 -23.86
C LYS A 2 -23.48 0.58 -22.54
N GLU A 3 -24.48 1.24 -21.99
CA GLU A 3 -24.42 1.83 -20.65
C GLU A 3 -24.14 0.71 -19.64
N LYS A 4 -23.06 0.87 -18.84
CA LYS A 4 -22.74 -0.06 -17.74
C LYS A 4 -23.82 0.09 -16.67
N ASP A 5 -24.32 -1.04 -16.20
CA ASP A 5 -25.26 -1.13 -15.08
C ASP A 5 -24.66 -0.43 -13.83
N PRO A 6 -25.35 0.56 -13.25
CA PRO A 6 -24.85 1.34 -12.11
C PRO A 6 -24.78 0.53 -10.79
N SER A 7 -25.27 -0.72 -10.77
CA SER A 7 -25.23 -1.60 -9.59
C SER A 7 -23.94 -2.42 -9.44
N MET A 8 -23.06 -2.42 -10.43
CA MET A 8 -21.76 -3.08 -10.36
C MET A 8 -20.69 -2.02 -10.08
N GLU A 9 -20.42 -1.76 -8.79
CA GLU A 9 -19.17 -1.09 -8.42
C GLU A 9 -18.01 -1.78 -9.14
N GLU A 10 -17.15 -1.00 -9.80
CA GLU A 10 -16.02 -1.52 -10.54
C GLU A 10 -15.13 -2.30 -9.56
N TRP A 11 -15.02 -3.61 -9.77
CA TRP A 11 -14.30 -4.52 -8.88
C TRP A 11 -12.85 -4.06 -8.66
N LYS A 12 -12.48 -3.85 -7.40
CA LYS A 12 -11.13 -3.48 -6.95
C LYS A 12 -10.64 -4.47 -5.90
N HIS A 13 -9.39 -4.89 -6.01
CA HIS A 13 -8.83 -5.88 -5.09
C HIS A 13 -8.72 -5.33 -3.65
N GLU A 14 -8.63 -4.01 -3.49
CA GLU A 14 -8.66 -3.32 -2.20
C GLU A 14 -10.02 -3.50 -1.49
N TYR A 15 -11.13 -3.31 -2.22
CA TYR A 15 -12.49 -3.52 -1.70
C TYR A 15 -12.69 -4.96 -1.22
N VAL A 16 -12.17 -5.93 -1.99
CA VAL A 16 -12.25 -7.36 -1.68
C VAL A 16 -11.39 -7.70 -0.47
N SER A 17 -10.23 -7.08 -0.33
CA SER A 17 -9.34 -7.27 0.82
C SER A 17 -10.02 -6.81 2.11
N ARG A 18 -10.78 -5.70 2.06
CA ARG A 18 -11.61 -5.23 3.17
C ARG A 18 -12.70 -6.23 3.56
N MET A 19 -13.41 -6.78 2.57
CA MET A 19 -14.41 -7.82 2.80
C MET A 19 -13.78 -9.09 3.38
N MET A 20 -12.59 -9.45 2.91
CA MET A 20 -11.88 -10.63 3.39
C MET A 20 -11.47 -10.49 4.86
N ILE A 21 -11.09 -9.30 5.32
CA ILE A 21 -10.84 -9.05 6.76
C ILE A 21 -12.10 -9.30 7.59
N ASP A 22 -13.25 -8.81 7.14
CA ASP A 22 -14.52 -9.04 7.83
C ASP A 22 -14.85 -10.53 7.88
N TYR A 23 -14.66 -11.22 6.76
CA TYR A 23 -14.86 -12.66 6.66
C TYR A 23 -13.90 -13.45 7.56
N MET A 24 -12.60 -13.15 7.56
CA MET A 24 -11.61 -13.80 8.41
C MET A 24 -11.96 -13.68 9.89
N MET A 25 -12.36 -12.49 10.35
CA MET A 25 -12.75 -12.30 11.75
C MET A 25 -14.07 -13.02 12.08
N LYS A 26 -15.02 -13.06 11.14
CA LYS A 26 -16.30 -13.75 11.33
C LYS A 26 -16.13 -15.26 11.45
N GLU A 27 -15.33 -15.86 10.57
CA GLU A 27 -15.17 -17.32 10.50
C GLU A 27 -14.16 -17.86 11.52
N ASN A 28 -13.23 -17.02 12.00
CA ASN A 28 -12.21 -17.41 12.96
C ASN A 28 -12.43 -16.70 14.31
N LYS A 29 -13.29 -17.29 15.16
CA LYS A 29 -13.65 -16.71 16.45
C LYS A 29 -12.44 -16.42 17.35
N GLU A 30 -11.44 -17.32 17.38
CA GLU A 30 -10.23 -17.13 18.18
C GLU A 30 -9.44 -15.87 17.76
N LEU A 31 -9.39 -15.56 16.46
CA LEU A 31 -8.77 -14.34 15.94
C LEU A 31 -9.55 -13.10 16.37
N ALA A 32 -10.88 -13.13 16.24
CA ALA A 32 -11.74 -12.02 16.64
C ALA A 32 -11.65 -11.75 18.14
N ASP A 33 -11.75 -12.79 18.97
CA ASP A 33 -11.65 -12.70 20.41
C ASP A 33 -10.25 -12.20 20.83
N ALA A 34 -9.17 -12.72 20.23
CA ALA A 34 -7.82 -12.25 20.50
C ALA A 34 -7.63 -10.76 20.15
N PHE A 35 -8.21 -10.32 19.03
CA PHE A 35 -8.13 -8.92 18.60
C PHE A 35 -8.95 -8.00 19.52
N ALA A 36 -10.18 -8.40 19.87
CA ALA A 36 -11.05 -7.65 20.78
C ALA A 36 -10.48 -7.57 22.20
N ASN A 37 -9.86 -8.65 22.69
CA ASN A 37 -9.20 -8.66 24.00
C ASN A 37 -7.93 -7.79 24.03
N ARG A 38 -7.31 -7.53 22.87
CA ARG A 38 -6.07 -6.74 22.77
C ARG A 38 -6.32 -5.23 22.72
N PHE A 39 -7.47 -4.81 22.17
CA PHE A 39 -7.81 -3.41 21.91
C PHE A 39 -9.23 -3.09 22.42
N GLU A 40 -9.35 -2.16 23.37
CA GLU A 40 -10.65 -1.72 23.88
C GLU A 40 -11.53 -1.14 22.76
N ASP A 41 -10.92 -0.44 21.80
CA ASP A 41 -11.55 0.19 20.63
C ASP A 41 -11.41 -0.67 19.34
N TRP A 42 -11.52 -2.00 19.46
CA TRP A 42 -11.22 -2.92 18.36
C TRP A 42 -12.00 -2.66 17.07
N GLU A 43 -13.25 -2.18 17.14
CA GLU A 43 -14.03 -1.83 15.95
C GLU A 43 -13.41 -0.65 15.20
N GLU A 44 -12.93 0.36 15.92
CA GLU A 44 -12.22 1.51 15.35
C GLU A 44 -10.86 1.08 14.79
N LYS A 45 -10.13 0.19 15.48
CA LYS A 45 -8.87 -0.38 14.97
C LYS A 45 -9.09 -1.19 13.70
N LYS A 46 -10.13 -2.01 13.65
CA LYS A 46 -10.51 -2.78 12.47
C LYS A 46 -10.85 -1.85 11.31
N LYS A 47 -11.62 -0.80 11.56
CA LYS A 47 -11.92 0.23 10.56
C LYS A 47 -10.64 0.90 10.07
N PHE A 48 -9.74 1.28 10.97
CA PHE A 48 -8.46 1.89 10.62
C PHE A 48 -7.60 0.98 9.73
N ILE A 49 -7.52 -0.32 10.02
CA ILE A 49 -6.84 -1.29 9.15
C ILE A 49 -7.44 -1.29 7.73
N LYS A 50 -8.77 -1.26 7.62
CA LYS A 50 -9.47 -1.20 6.33
C LYS A 50 -9.19 0.12 5.60
N ASP A 51 -9.11 1.24 6.32
CA ASP A 51 -8.78 2.54 5.75
C ASP A 51 -7.30 2.59 5.26
N LEU A 52 -6.38 1.92 5.96
CA LEU A 52 -4.97 1.76 5.52
C LEU A 52 -4.83 0.94 4.23
N ILE A 53 -5.71 -0.04 4.01
CA ILE A 53 -5.75 -0.83 2.76
C ILE A 53 -6.21 0.03 1.59
N ASP A 54 -7.21 0.87 1.81
CA ASP A 54 -7.68 1.79 0.77
C ASP A 54 -6.70 2.95 0.53
N GLY A 55 -5.91 3.31 1.55
CA GLY A 55 -5.01 4.46 1.51
C GLY A 55 -5.73 5.82 1.56
N ASN A 56 -7.02 5.82 1.88
CA ASN A 56 -7.83 7.03 2.00
C ASN A 56 -7.74 7.58 3.42
N LYS A 57 -7.32 8.85 3.54
CA LYS A 57 -7.35 9.57 4.82
C LYS A 57 -8.79 9.63 5.33
N ASN A 58 -8.97 9.34 6.60
CA ASN A 58 -10.25 9.43 7.27
C ASN A 58 -10.30 10.75 8.06
N GLU A 59 -11.18 11.67 7.64
CA GLU A 59 -11.34 13.01 8.23
C GLU A 59 -11.70 13.00 9.73
N LYS A 60 -12.12 11.86 10.27
CA LYS A 60 -12.40 11.69 11.70
C LYS A 60 -11.15 11.43 12.52
N VAL A 61 -10.01 11.15 11.87
CA VAL A 61 -8.72 10.91 12.53
C VAL A 61 -7.95 12.22 12.60
N ASP A 62 -7.25 12.43 13.71
CA ASP A 62 -6.33 13.54 13.91
C ASP A 62 -5.34 13.67 12.73
N GLU A 63 -5.28 14.86 12.13
CA GLU A 63 -4.41 15.20 10.99
C GLU A 63 -2.91 15.01 11.33
N ALA A 64 -2.56 15.08 12.61
CA ALA A 64 -1.24 14.74 13.12
C ALA A 64 -0.86 13.25 12.97
N ARG A 65 -1.81 12.40 12.54
CA ARG A 65 -1.61 10.97 12.29
C ARG A 65 -1.74 10.58 10.81
N TYR A 66 -1.94 11.54 9.91
CA TYR A 66 -2.13 11.26 8.49
C TYR A 66 -0.93 10.58 7.81
N TYR A 67 0.28 10.74 8.34
CA TYR A 67 1.46 10.01 7.88
C TYR A 67 1.26 8.47 7.91
N MET A 68 0.38 7.94 8.78
CA MET A 68 0.14 6.50 8.87
C MET A 68 -0.51 5.93 7.60
N TYR A 69 -1.32 6.74 6.88
CA TYR A 69 -1.95 6.36 5.61
C TYR A 69 -0.96 6.29 4.45
N GLU A 70 0.27 6.80 4.63
CA GLU A 70 1.34 6.73 3.62
C GLU A 70 2.18 5.45 3.73
N ILE A 71 1.92 4.58 4.72
CA ILE A 71 2.74 3.38 4.98
C ILE A 71 2.33 2.20 4.08
N VAL A 72 1.07 1.79 4.15
CA VAL A 72 0.57 0.54 3.53
C VAL A 72 0.16 0.75 2.06
N ALA A 73 -0.68 1.74 1.80
CA ALA A 73 -1.16 2.08 0.47
C ALA A 73 -1.10 3.61 0.29
N ASN A 74 -0.01 4.11 -0.27
CA ASN A 74 0.22 5.54 -0.32
C ASN A 74 -0.44 6.17 -1.56
N LYS A 75 -1.60 6.80 -1.39
CA LYS A 75 -2.31 7.45 -2.51
C LYS A 75 -1.71 8.80 -2.95
N ARG A 76 -0.80 9.38 -2.17
CA ARG A 76 -0.18 10.68 -2.50
C ARG A 76 0.87 10.55 -3.60
N ASN A 77 1.76 9.57 -3.48
CA ASN A 77 2.90 9.42 -4.40
C ASN A 77 3.25 7.96 -4.71
N GLU A 78 2.43 7.01 -4.26
CA GLU A 78 2.62 5.57 -4.45
C GLU A 78 3.91 5.00 -3.83
N ILE A 79 4.59 5.71 -2.93
CA ILE A 79 5.75 5.15 -2.23
C ILE A 79 5.28 4.52 -0.93
N ASP A 80 5.15 3.19 -0.91
CA ASP A 80 4.63 2.40 0.20
C ASP A 80 5.41 1.09 0.36
N VAL A 81 5.21 0.42 1.50
CA VAL A 81 5.94 -0.82 1.84
C VAL A 81 5.55 -2.01 0.96
N ASP A 82 4.36 -2.00 0.35
CA ASP A 82 3.93 -2.99 -0.64
C ASP A 82 4.93 -3.08 -1.80
N LYS A 83 5.30 -1.93 -2.39
CA LYS A 83 6.31 -1.85 -3.45
C LYS A 83 7.68 -2.29 -3.00
N MET A 84 8.08 -1.91 -1.79
CA MET A 84 9.39 -2.28 -1.26
C MET A 84 9.54 -3.80 -1.15
N ASP A 85 8.50 -4.49 -0.66
CA ASP A 85 8.49 -5.94 -0.54
C ASP A 85 8.50 -6.62 -1.91
N TYR A 86 7.55 -6.30 -2.79
CA TYR A 86 7.45 -7.02 -4.05
C TYR A 86 8.62 -6.72 -4.98
N PHE A 87 9.25 -5.53 -4.93
CA PHE A 87 10.49 -5.29 -5.68
C PHE A 87 11.61 -6.23 -5.24
N ALA A 88 11.80 -6.41 -3.94
CA ALA A 88 12.83 -7.30 -3.42
C ALA A 88 12.51 -8.77 -3.74
N ARG A 89 11.27 -9.19 -3.48
CA ARG A 89 10.77 -10.54 -3.69
C ARG A 89 10.81 -10.95 -5.16
N ASP A 90 10.28 -10.11 -6.05
CA ASP A 90 10.16 -10.44 -7.47
C ASP A 90 11.49 -10.34 -8.17
N CYS A 91 12.33 -9.35 -7.83
CA CYS A 91 13.70 -9.32 -8.36
C CYS A 91 14.46 -10.59 -7.99
N HIS A 92 14.34 -11.04 -6.73
CA HIS A 92 14.95 -12.30 -6.29
C HIS A 92 14.41 -13.50 -7.09
N GLY A 93 13.08 -13.63 -7.20
CA GLY A 93 12.44 -14.74 -7.90
C GLY A 93 12.71 -14.77 -9.42
N LEU A 94 12.91 -13.61 -10.04
CA LEU A 94 13.17 -13.46 -11.48
C LEU A 94 14.66 -13.45 -11.83
N GLY A 95 15.56 -13.50 -10.85
CA GLY A 95 17.00 -13.34 -11.07
C GLY A 95 17.41 -11.94 -11.56
N MET A 96 16.61 -10.93 -11.23
CA MET A 96 16.86 -9.53 -11.54
C MET A 96 17.54 -8.84 -10.35
N LYS A 97 18.30 -7.77 -10.62
CA LYS A 97 18.84 -6.91 -9.55
C LYS A 97 17.91 -5.72 -9.34
N SER A 98 17.53 -5.49 -8.08
CA SER A 98 16.97 -4.21 -7.62
C SER A 98 18.12 -3.36 -7.11
N ASN A 99 18.23 -2.12 -7.59
CA ASN A 99 19.17 -1.14 -7.06
C ASN A 99 18.56 -0.29 -5.94
N PHE A 100 17.25 -0.42 -5.71
CA PHE A 100 16.56 0.29 -4.64
C PHE A 100 16.83 -0.38 -3.28
N ASP A 101 17.46 0.36 -2.37
CA ASP A 101 17.71 -0.06 -0.98
C ASP A 101 16.62 0.50 -0.07
N HIS A 102 15.60 -0.33 0.18
CA HIS A 102 14.45 0.01 1.02
C HIS A 102 14.81 0.15 2.51
N LEU A 103 15.78 -0.62 3.01
CA LEU A 103 16.18 -0.53 4.43
C LEU A 103 16.86 0.81 4.70
N ARG A 104 17.75 1.23 3.80
CA ARG A 104 18.33 2.56 3.85
C ARG A 104 17.26 3.64 3.72
N PHE A 105 16.36 3.52 2.75
CA PHE A 105 15.26 4.47 2.53
C PHE A 105 14.44 4.69 3.81
N ILE A 106 13.98 3.60 4.44
CA ILE A 106 13.20 3.65 5.69
C ILE A 106 13.99 4.34 6.82
N SER A 107 15.29 4.04 6.96
CA SER A 107 16.12 4.67 8.00
C SER A 107 16.23 6.20 7.88
N GLN A 108 16.08 6.73 6.67
CA GLN A 108 16.15 8.16 6.35
C GLN A 108 14.78 8.84 6.30
N CYS A 109 13.69 8.12 6.56
CA CYS A 109 12.34 8.70 6.64
C CYS A 109 12.11 9.41 7.99
N ARG A 110 11.37 10.52 7.98
CA ARG A 110 10.90 11.24 9.18
C ARG A 110 9.46 11.69 8.98
N VAL A 111 8.70 11.78 10.06
CA VAL A 111 7.37 12.40 10.04
C VAL A 111 7.56 13.91 10.19
N MET A 112 6.96 14.68 9.29
CA MET A 112 6.98 16.15 9.32
C MET A 112 5.59 16.70 8.99
N PHE A 113 5.35 17.97 9.32
CA PHE A 113 4.19 18.68 8.78
C PHE A 113 4.32 18.87 7.27
N SER A 114 3.21 18.72 6.55
CA SER A 114 3.17 18.86 5.11
C SER A 114 3.41 20.31 4.71
N SER A 115 4.18 20.51 3.63
CA SER A 115 4.39 21.84 3.04
C SER A 115 3.11 22.41 2.43
N ASP A 116 2.23 21.53 1.95
CA ASP A 116 1.01 21.90 1.23
C ASP A 116 -0.15 22.18 2.20
N MET A 117 -0.19 21.41 3.31
CA MET A 117 -1.24 21.47 4.34
C MET A 117 -0.59 21.43 5.73
N PRO A 118 -0.30 22.59 6.36
CA PRO A 118 0.52 22.66 7.58
C PRO A 118 -0.02 21.92 8.81
N GLU A 119 -1.33 21.64 8.84
CA GLU A 119 -2.01 20.89 9.91
C GLU A 119 -1.78 19.37 9.76
N GLU A 120 -1.50 18.89 8.53
CA GLU A 120 -1.34 17.48 8.21
C GLU A 120 0.10 17.02 8.39
N THR A 121 0.27 15.78 8.84
CA THR A 121 1.58 15.10 8.88
C THR A 121 1.79 14.20 7.67
N THR A 122 3.03 14.11 7.22
CA THR A 122 3.45 13.30 6.08
C THR A 122 4.80 12.63 6.32
N ILE A 123 5.08 11.54 5.61
CA ILE A 123 6.40 10.93 5.58
C ILE A 123 7.27 11.74 4.62
N ALA A 124 8.33 12.33 5.16
CA ALA A 124 9.37 13.00 4.41
C ALA A 124 10.64 12.15 4.39
N VAL A 125 11.37 12.24 3.29
CA VAL A 125 12.62 11.51 3.07
C VAL A 125 13.75 12.52 3.03
N ARG A 126 14.91 12.14 3.55
CA ARG A 126 16.10 12.99 3.51
C ARG A 126 16.53 13.28 2.07
N ASP A 127 16.84 14.53 1.79
CA ASP A 127 17.32 15.08 0.50
C ASP A 127 18.33 14.19 -0.24
N LYS A 128 19.36 13.71 0.45
CA LYS A 128 20.42 12.86 -0.13
C LYS A 128 19.95 11.50 -0.67
N GLU A 129 18.73 11.08 -0.36
CA GLU A 129 18.13 9.84 -0.88
C GLU A 129 17.45 10.03 -2.24
N GLU A 130 17.53 11.21 -2.85
CA GLU A 130 16.98 11.51 -4.18
C GLU A 130 17.35 10.40 -5.20
N TYR A 131 18.62 10.02 -5.28
CA TYR A 131 19.05 8.99 -6.22
C TYR A 131 18.44 7.61 -5.92
N ASN A 132 18.34 7.23 -4.64
CA ASN A 132 17.70 5.97 -4.23
C ASN A 132 16.21 5.97 -4.63
N LEU A 133 15.55 7.14 -4.55
CA LEU A 133 14.17 7.29 -5.02
C LEU A 133 14.04 7.15 -6.54
N TYR A 134 15.00 7.62 -7.33
CA TYR A 134 15.02 7.35 -8.77
C TYR A 134 15.16 5.84 -9.06
N GLU A 135 16.02 5.14 -8.32
CA GLU A 135 16.19 3.68 -8.45
C GLU A 135 14.91 2.90 -8.12
N LEU A 136 14.08 3.40 -7.21
CA LEU A 136 12.74 2.84 -6.91
C LEU A 136 11.89 2.80 -8.20
N PHE A 137 11.71 3.95 -8.85
CA PHE A 137 10.88 4.03 -10.05
C PHE A 137 11.55 3.33 -11.26
N HIS A 138 12.87 3.36 -11.35
CA HIS A 138 13.60 2.62 -12.37
C HIS A 138 13.38 1.10 -12.24
N THR A 139 13.48 0.58 -11.01
CA THR A 139 13.21 -0.83 -10.70
C THR A 139 11.78 -1.22 -11.07
N ARG A 140 10.79 -0.37 -10.72
CA ARG A 140 9.38 -0.56 -11.09
C ARG A 140 9.18 -0.71 -12.59
N ILE A 141 9.72 0.22 -13.39
CA ILE A 141 9.63 0.18 -14.86
C ILE A 141 10.33 -1.08 -15.39
N GLY A 142 11.47 -1.43 -14.80
CA GLY A 142 12.24 -2.62 -15.15
C GLY A 142 11.47 -3.91 -14.97
N LEU A 143 10.79 -4.09 -13.83
CA LEU A 143 9.94 -5.24 -13.53
C LEU A 143 8.71 -5.28 -14.45
N PHE A 144 8.04 -4.13 -14.62
CA PHE A 144 6.86 -4.03 -15.48
C PHE A 144 7.17 -4.45 -16.91
N ARG A 145 8.22 -3.90 -17.52
CA ARG A 145 8.57 -4.17 -18.93
C ARG A 145 9.08 -5.59 -19.16
N ARG A 146 9.87 -6.13 -18.23
CA ARG A 146 10.59 -7.39 -18.43
C ARG A 146 9.82 -8.61 -17.92
N ALA A 147 8.94 -8.45 -16.94
CA ALA A 147 8.21 -9.55 -16.32
C ALA A 147 6.69 -9.36 -16.40
N TYR A 148 6.13 -8.34 -15.74
CA TYR A 148 4.67 -8.25 -15.55
C TYR A 148 3.91 -8.05 -16.86
N PHE A 149 4.46 -7.25 -17.79
CA PHE A 149 3.91 -7.02 -19.13
C PHE A 149 4.70 -7.75 -20.22
N HIS A 150 5.46 -8.79 -19.85
CA HIS A 150 6.10 -9.63 -20.84
C HIS A 150 5.02 -10.28 -21.73
N LYS A 151 5.24 -10.23 -23.05
CA LYS A 151 4.26 -10.68 -24.06
C LYS A 151 3.78 -12.11 -23.83
N ALA A 152 4.66 -13.02 -23.39
CA ALA A 152 4.28 -14.40 -23.12
C ALA A 152 3.42 -14.51 -21.85
N THR A 153 3.73 -13.75 -20.79
CA THR A 153 2.91 -13.68 -19.57
C THR A 153 1.52 -13.21 -19.89
N LYS A 154 1.39 -12.12 -20.66
CA LYS A 154 0.09 -11.58 -21.09
C LYS A 154 -0.67 -12.52 -22.01
N ALA A 155 0.01 -13.26 -22.88
CA ALA A 155 -0.63 -14.28 -23.71
C ALA A 155 -1.21 -15.40 -22.84
N VAL A 156 -0.48 -15.87 -21.82
CA VAL A 156 -0.96 -16.92 -20.90
C VAL A 156 -2.12 -16.43 -20.03
N GLU A 157 -2.08 -15.19 -19.53
CA GLU A 157 -3.19 -14.61 -18.75
C GLU A 157 -4.50 -14.46 -19.55
N LEU A 158 -4.42 -14.38 -20.88
CA LEU A 158 -5.58 -14.25 -21.77
C LEU A 158 -6.17 -15.60 -22.21
N MET A 159 -5.44 -16.70 -21.99
CA MET A 159 -5.90 -18.06 -22.29
C MET A 159 -6.84 -18.56 -21.20
#